data_AF-A0A9P1XM41-F1
#
_entry.id   AF-A0A9P1XM41-F1
#
_cell.length_a   1.000
_cell.length_b   1.000
_cell.length_c   1.000
_cell.angle_alpha   90.00
_cell.angle_beta   90.00
_cell.angle_gamma   90.00
#
_symmetry.space_group_name_H-M   'P 1'
#
loop_
_entity.id
_entity.type
_entity.pdbx_description
1 polymer ?
#
loop_
_entity_poly.entity_id
_entity_poly.type
_entity_poly.pdbx_seq_one_letter_code
_entity_poly.pdbx_strand_id
1 'polypeptide(L)' 'MNENECYYAANLITFYAGQELIGVKVETQDDLQKLTHCIKDSLTSLAVINERLNEIALENFCKEFGVEYSSQRSGAK' A
#
# COMPACT_ATOMS: atom_id res chain seq x y z
N MET A 1 -1.90 10.03 -6.49
CA MET A 1 -1.21 8.86 -7.08
C MET A 1 -2.03 8.30 -8.20
N ASN A 2 -1.42 8.18 -9.38
CA ASN A 2 -1.93 7.37 -10.50
C ASN A 2 -1.47 5.91 -10.37
N GLU A 3 -1.93 5.04 -11.27
CA GLU A 3 -1.70 3.60 -11.23
C GLU A 3 -0.21 3.23 -11.26
N ASN A 4 0.57 3.84 -12.15
CA ASN A 4 2.02 3.60 -12.25
C ASN A 4 2.77 4.04 -10.99
N GLU A 5 2.37 5.18 -10.40
CA GLU A 5 2.94 5.66 -9.14
C GLU A 5 2.62 4.70 -7.99
N CYS A 6 1.42 4.12 -7.96
CA CYS A 6 1.04 3.09 -6.98
C CYS A 6 1.93 1.84 -7.11
N TYR A 7 2.14 1.33 -8.32
CA TYR A 7 3.02 0.17 -8.53
C TYR A 7 4.47 0.45 -8.15
N TYR A 8 4.98 1.62 -8.54
CA TYR A 8 6.33 2.04 -8.15
C TYR A 8 6.49 2.14 -6.63
N ALA A 9 5.52 2.74 -5.94
CA ALA A 9 5.52 2.84 -4.48
C ALA A 9 5.45 1.46 -3.81
N ALA A 10 4.62 0.55 -4.30
CA ALA A 10 4.52 -0.82 -3.78
C ALA A 10 5.84 -1.59 -3.91
N ASN A 11 6.52 -1.43 -5.05
CA ASN A 11 7.83 -2.03 -5.30
C ASN A 11 8.91 -1.46 -4.36
N LEU A 12 8.91 -0.14 -4.15
CA LEU A 12 9.84 0.50 -3.20
C LEU A 12 9.63 0.02 -1.77
N ILE A 13 8.38 -0.01 -1.29
CA ILE A 13 8.06 -0.49 0.06
C ILE A 13 8.51 -1.94 0.23
N THR A 14 8.20 -2.79 -0.76
CA THR A 14 8.61 -4.20 -0.74
C THR A 14 10.12 -4.36 -0.72
N PHE A 15 10.84 -3.56 -1.52
CA PHE A 15 12.29 -3.58 -1.56
C PHE A 15 12.91 -3.18 -0.22
N TYR A 16 12.47 -2.06 0.36
CA TYR A 16 13.01 -1.57 1.64
C TYR A 16 12.64 -2.49 2.80
N ALA A 17 11.39 -2.99 2.86
CA ALA A 17 11.01 -4.01 3.84
C ALA A 17 11.92 -5.24 3.71
N GLY A 18 12.16 -5.72 2.49
CA GLY A 18 13.09 -6.82 2.24
C GLY A 18 14.51 -6.54 2.74
N GLN A 19 15.04 -5.34 2.50
CA GLN A 19 16.36 -4.93 3.00
C GLN A 19 16.41 -4.90 4.53
N GLU A 20 15.38 -4.37 5.18
CA GLU A 20 15.29 -4.33 6.64
C GLU A 20 15.21 -5.73 7.26
N LEU A 21 14.68 -6.71 6.54
CA LEU A 21 14.61 -8.11 6.97
C LEU A 21 15.94 -8.87 6.76
N ILE A 22 16.78 -8.44 5.83
CA ILE A 22 18.06 -9.10 5.54
C ILE A 22 19.04 -8.83 6.70
N GLY A 23 19.48 -9.90 7.36
CA GLY A 23 20.47 -9.84 8.44
C GLY A 23 19.89 -9.61 9.83
N VAL A 24 18.56 -9.57 9.98
CA VAL A 24 17.93 -9.56 11.30
C VAL A 24 18.17 -10.91 11.98
N LYS A 25 18.82 -10.85 13.14
CA LYS A 25 18.97 -11.99 14.05
C LYS A 25 18.04 -11.76 15.24
N VAL A 26 17.03 -12.59 15.39
CA VAL A 26 16.11 -12.54 16.53
C VAL A 26 16.70 -13.39 17.65
N GLU A 27 17.22 -12.74 18.69
CA GLU A 27 17.78 -13.42 19.87
C GLU A 27 16.93 -13.18 21.12
N THR A 28 16.15 -12.11 21.12
CA THR A 28 15.30 -11.71 22.25
C THR A 28 13.84 -11.49 21.82
N GLN A 29 12.95 -11.44 22.81
CA GLN A 29 11.54 -11.09 22.58
C GLN A 29 11.37 -9.66 22.05
N ASP A 30 12.23 -8.73 22.48
CA ASP A 30 12.23 -7.34 22.02
C ASP A 30 12.60 -7.24 20.53
N ASP A 31 13.58 -8.01 20.07
CA ASP A 31 13.94 -8.09 18.65
C ASP A 31 12.75 -8.57 17.81
N LEU A 32 12.04 -9.61 18.29
CA LEU A 32 10.85 -10.13 17.63
C LEU A 32 9.72 -9.09 17.56
N GLN A 33 9.52 -8.31 18.62
CA GLN A 33 8.50 -7.26 18.66
C GLN A 33 8.82 -6.13 17.67
N LYS A 34 10.07 -5.67 17.62
CA LYS A 34 10.51 -4.64 16.67
C LYS A 34 10.36 -5.11 15.22
N LEU A 35 10.78 -6.33 14.93
CA LEU A 35 10.63 -6.94 13.62
C LEU A 35 9.15 -7.03 13.19
N THR A 36 8.29 -7.48 14.11
CA THR A 36 6.85 -7.59 13.87
C THR A 36 6.24 -6.22 13.58
N HIS A 37 6.67 -5.17 14.27
CA HIS A 37 6.19 -3.81 14.05
C HIS A 37 6.57 -3.30 12.64
N CYS A 38 7.85 -3.41 12.28
CA CYS A 38 8.35 -3.05 10.94
C CYS A 38 7.58 -3.75 9.80
N ILE A 39 7.34 -5.07 9.93
CA ILE A 39 6.56 -5.83 8.95
C ILE A 39 5.12 -5.31 8.88
N LYS A 40 4.48 -5.05 10.03
CA LYS A 40 3.11 -4.54 10.06
C LYS A 40 2.98 -3.16 9.43
N ASP A 41 3.94 -2.28 9.63
CA ASP A 41 3.93 -0.94 9.06
C ASP A 41 4.06 -0.99 7.53
N SER A 42 4.94 -1.87 7.03
CA SER A 42 5.10 -2.13 5.60
C SER A 42 3.82 -2.71 4.98
N LEU A 43 3.20 -3.70 5.63
CA LEU A 43 1.93 -4.28 5.18
C LEU A 43 0.78 -3.28 5.19
N THR A 44 0.72 -2.42 6.21
CA THR A 44 -0.30 -1.36 6.30
C THR A 44 -0.14 -0.37 5.14
N SER A 45 1.10 0.00 4.82
CA SER A 45 1.39 0.90 3.69
C SER A 45 1.00 0.27 2.34
N LEU A 46 1.29 -1.01 2.15
CA LEU A 46 0.86 -1.76 0.96
C LEU A 46 -0.66 -1.87 0.85
N ALA A 47 -1.37 -2.07 1.97
CA ALA A 47 -2.83 -2.11 1.99
C ALA A 47 -3.44 -0.78 1.49
N VAL A 48 -2.91 0.36 1.93
CA VAL A 48 -3.35 1.69 1.48
C VAL A 48 -3.11 1.89 -0.02
N ILE A 49 -1.99 1.40 -0.56
CA ILE A 49 -1.73 1.45 -2.00
C ILE A 49 -2.72 0.58 -2.77
N ASN A 50 -3.02 -0.62 -2.26
CA ASN A 50 -3.99 -1.51 -2.88
C ASN A 50 -5.40 -0.93 -2.89
N GLU A 51 -5.82 -0.27 -1.81
CA GLU A 51 -7.07 0.49 -1.78
C GLU A 51 -7.10 1.58 -2.86
N ARG A 52 -6.00 2.32 -3.05
CA ARG A 52 -5.93 3.33 -4.10
C ARG A 52 -6.02 2.73 -5.51
N LEU A 53 -5.42 1.56 -5.74
CA LEU A 53 -5.56 0.84 -7.01
C LEU A 53 -7.01 0.41 -7.26
N ASN A 54 -7.70 -0.06 -6.22
CA ASN A 54 -9.13 -0.39 -6.32
C ASN A 54 -9.99 0.84 -6.64
N GLU A 55 -9.69 2.00 -6.04
CA GLU A 55 -10.35 3.27 -6.37
C GLU A 55 -10.11 3.65 -7.84
N ILE A 56 -8.87 3.53 -8.35
CA ILE A 56 -8.56 3.83 -9.76
C ILE A 56 -9.31 2.89 -10.71
N ALA A 57 -9.37 1.60 -10.38
CA ALA A 57 -10.13 0.63 -11.17
C ALA A 57 -11.63 0.99 -11.23
N LEU A 58 -12.19 1.41 -10.09
CA LEU A 58 -13.58 1.88 -10.03
C LEU A 58 -13.79 3.18 -10.82
N GLU A 59 -12.86 4.15 -10.72
CA GLU A 59 -12.89 5.39 -11.50
C GLU A 59 -12.91 5.10 -13.01
N ASN A 60 -12.10 4.14 -13.46
CA ASN A 60 -12.04 3.73 -14.87
C ASN A 60 -13.32 3.05 -15.32
N PHE A 61 -13.87 2.15 -14.50
CA PHE A 61 -15.17 1.51 -14.76
C PHE A 61 -16.28 2.55 -14.88
N CYS A 62 -16.42 3.46 -13.91
CA CYS A 62 -17.43 4.51 -13.96
C CYS A 62 -17.33 5.37 -15.22
N LYS A 63 -16.12 5.75 -15.65
CA LYS A 63 -15.88 6.49 -16.89
C LYS A 63 -16.30 5.70 -18.13
N GLU A 64 -16.00 4.42 -18.19
CA GLU A 64 -16.36 3.54 -19.32
C GLU A 64 -17.87 3.42 -19.49
N PHE A 65 -18.61 3.32 -18.38
CA PHE A 65 -20.05 3.14 -18.38
C PHE A 65 -20.86 4.43 -18.20
N GLY A 66 -20.20 5.60 -18.17
CA GLY A 66 -20.86 6.90 -18.01
C GLY A 66 -21.58 7.08 -16.67
N VAL A 67 -21.14 6.36 -15.63
CA VAL A 67 -21.70 6.42 -14.28
C VAL A 67 -20.94 7.47 -13.47
N GLU A 68 -21.66 8.24 -12.67
CA GLU A 68 -21.06 9.23 -11.78
C GLU A 68 -20.21 8.55 -10.69
N TYR A 69 -18.97 8.99 -10.54
CA TYR A 69 -18.06 8.49 -9.52
C TYR A 69 -18.11 9.40 -8.29
N SER A 70 -18.68 8.90 -7.19
CA SER A 70 -18.57 9.56 -5.88
C SER A 70 -17.46 8.91 -5.07
N SER A 71 -16.47 9.69 -4.62
CA SER A 71 -15.48 9.21 -3.66
C SER A 71 -15.31 10.20 -2.52
N GLN A 72 -15.19 9.66 -1.30
CA GLN A 72 -14.94 10.46 -0.11
C GLN A 72 -13.53 11.08 -0.09
N ARG A 73 -12.57 10.53 -0.85
CA ARG A 73 -11.18 11.03 -0.95
C ARG A 73 -11.02 12.17 -1.96
N SER A 74 -11.77 12.14 -3.05
CA SER A 74 -11.76 13.18 -4.09
C SER A 74 -12.66 14.36 -3.78
N GLY A 75 -13.50 14.26 -2.74
CA GLY A 75 -14.46 15.31 -2.38
C GLY A 75 -15.58 15.50 -3.41
N ALA A 76 -15.73 14.56 -4.36
CA ALA A 76 -16.80 14.60 -5.35
C ALA A 76 -18.14 14.26 -4.68
N LYS A 77 -19.02 15.26 -4.61
CA LYS A 77 -20.44 15.13 -4.27
C LYS A 77 -21.26 14.94 -5.53
#